data_AF-A0A1V4XXI3-F1
#
_entry.id   AF-A0A1V4XXI3-F1
#
_cell.length_a   1.000
_cell.length_b   1.000
_cell.length_c   1.000
_cell.angle_alpha   90.00
_cell.angle_beta   90.00
_cell.angle_gamma   90.00
#
_symmetry.space_group_name_H-M   'P 1'
#
loop_
_entity.id
_entity.type
_entity.pdbx_description
1 polymer ?
#
loop_
_entity_poly.entity_id
_entity_poly.type
_entity_poly.pdbx_seq_one_letter_code
_entity_poly.pdbx_strand_id
1 'polypeptide(L)' 'MTYAELRASLLIFGIAERATLREIRTRHRKLARRYHPDAGNQGEPEQIRRVNEACRELREYVETYRFSFSEYRGNSFF' A
#
# COMPACT_ATOMS: atom_id res chain seq x y z
N MET A 1 7.68 -10.51 -2.81
CA MET A 1 6.68 -10.33 -1.74
C MET A 1 5.86 -11.60 -1.58
N THR A 2 5.97 -12.28 -0.45
CA THR A 2 5.13 -13.42 -0.09
C THR A 2 3.77 -12.95 0.45
N TYR A 3 2.78 -13.84 0.52
CA TYR A 3 1.47 -13.52 1.11
C TYR A 3 1.56 -13.18 2.60
N ALA A 4 2.54 -13.76 3.32
CA ALA A 4 2.78 -13.43 4.72
C ALA A 4 3.29 -12.00 4.89
N GLU A 5 4.25 -11.57 4.05
CA GLU A 5 4.76 -10.20 4.01
C GLU A 5 3.65 -9.19 3.67
N LEU A 6 2.80 -9.52 2.69
CA LEU A 6 1.63 -8.70 2.35
C LEU A 6 0.72 -8.46 3.57
N ARG A 7 0.36 -9.54 4.29
CA ARG A 7 -0.51 -9.43 5.46
C ARG A 7 0.13 -8.63 6.59
N ALA A 8 1.43 -8.79 6.82
CA ALA A 8 2.15 -7.99 7.81
C ALA A 8 2.10 -6.50 7.47
N SER A 9 2.34 -6.14 6.20
CA SER A 9 2.25 -4.76 5.71
C SER A 9 0.83 -4.19 5.82
N LEU A 10 -0.21 -4.98 5.53
CA LEU A 10 -1.62 -4.56 5.71
C LEU A 10 -1.98 -4.32 7.19
N LEU A 11 -1.49 -5.17 8.09
CA LEU A 11 -1.65 -5.02 9.54
C LEU A 11 -1.01 -3.73 10.06
N ILE A 12 0.22 -3.42 9.62
CA ILE A 12 0.91 -2.17 9.97
C ILE A 12 0.09 -0.94 9.53
N PHE A 13 -0.56 -1.03 8.37
CA PHE A 13 -1.38 0.06 7.83
C PHE A 13 -2.79 0.12 8.45
N GLY A 14 -3.19 -0.91 9.22
CA GLY A 14 -4.53 -1.09 9.74
C GLY A 14 -5.57 -1.17 8.62
N ILE A 15 -5.21 -1.83 7.52
CA ILE A 15 -6.05 -2.03 6.34
C ILE A 15 -6.64 -3.44 6.40
N ALA A 16 -7.94 -3.56 6.12
CA ALA A 16 -8.63 -4.84 6.01
C ALA A 16 -8.23 -5.59 4.73
N GLU A 17 -8.78 -6.79 4.47
CA GLU A 17 -8.45 -7.58 3.27
C GLU A 17 -8.72 -6.86 1.94
N ARG A 18 -9.59 -5.84 1.94
CA ARG A 18 -9.91 -5.03 0.77
C ARG A 18 -9.58 -3.57 1.05
N ALA A 19 -8.79 -2.97 0.17
CA ALA A 19 -8.57 -1.53 0.12
C ALA A 19 -8.31 -1.05 -1.29
N THR A 20 -8.70 0.19 -1.53
CA THR A 20 -8.39 0.93 -2.75
C THR A 20 -6.99 1.55 -2.67
N LEU A 21 -6.38 1.82 -3.83
CA LEU A 21 -5.13 2.58 -3.91
C LEU A 21 -5.22 3.93 -3.17
N ARG A 22 -6.42 4.55 -3.19
CA ARG A 22 -6.70 5.81 -2.49
C ARG A 22 -6.63 5.67 -0.97
N GLU A 23 -7.12 4.56 -0.43
CA GLU A 23 -7.05 4.27 1.01
C GLU A 23 -5.61 4.00 1.45
N ILE A 24 -4.86 3.19 0.69
CA ILE A 24 -3.44 2.92 0.96
C ILE A 24 -2.65 4.24 1.02
N ARG A 25 -2.82 5.12 0.01
CA ARG A 25 -2.19 6.45 -0.01
C ARG A 25 -2.60 7.35 1.16
N THR A 26 -3.87 7.31 1.55
CA THR A 26 -4.38 8.12 2.66
C THR A 26 -3.83 7.64 4.00
N ARG A 27 -3.79 6.32 4.22
CA ARG A 27 -3.23 5.70 5.43
C ARG A 27 -1.75 5.96 5.55
N HIS A 28 -0.99 5.82 4.46
CA HIS A 28 0.44 6.17 4.44
C HIS A 28 0.67 7.61 4.90
N ARG A 29 -0.05 8.59 4.33
CA ARG A 29 0.08 10.00 4.71
C ARG A 29 -0.26 10.25 6.19
N LYS A 30 -1.27 9.56 6.73
CA LYS A 30 -1.63 9.65 8.15
C LYS A 30 -0.51 9.09 9.05
N LEU A 31 0.03 7.92 8.71
CA LEU A 31 1.11 7.29 9.47
C LEU A 31 2.41 8.10 9.39
N ALA A 32 2.78 8.58 8.19
CA ALA A 32 3.95 9.43 8.01
C ALA A 32 3.87 10.73 8.82
N ARG A 33 2.68 11.36 8.89
CA ARG A 33 2.45 12.54 9.75
C ARG A 33 2.51 12.19 11.24
N ARG A 34 2.01 11.02 11.63
CA ARG A 34 1.99 10.56 13.04
C ARG A 34 3.38 10.26 13.58
N TYR A 35 4.25 9.70 12.76
CA TYR A 35 5.62 9.35 13.12
C TYR A 35 6.64 10.42 12.70
N HIS A 36 6.20 11.57 12.20
CA HIS A 36 7.10 12.62 11.75
C HIS A 36 7.90 13.18 12.95
N PRO A 37 9.24 13.32 12.83
CA PRO A 37 10.08 13.80 13.94
C PRO A 37 9.71 15.21 14.40
N ASP A 38 9.20 16.08 13.51
CA ASP A 38 8.74 17.43 13.90
C ASP A 38 7.46 17.45 14.76
N ALA A 39 6.75 16.33 14.89
CA ALA A 39 5.51 16.26 15.68
C ALA A 39 5.76 16.20 17.20
N GLY A 40 6.99 16.42 17.66
CA GLY A 40 7.34 16.45 19.09
C GLY A 40 7.41 15.09 19.76
N ASN A 41 7.06 14.02 19.05
CA ASN A 41 7.49 12.68 19.42
C ASN A 41 8.96 12.54 19.05
N GLN A 42 9.78 12.01 19.95
CA GLN A 42 11.06 11.38 19.63
C GLN A 42 10.76 10.16 18.74
N GLY A 43 10.27 10.42 17.53
CA GLY A 43 9.58 9.46 16.70
C GLY A 43 10.52 8.32 16.43
N GLU A 44 10.13 7.12 16.86
CA GLU A 44 10.96 5.93 16.72
C GLU A 44 11.38 5.79 15.25
N PRO A 45 12.65 6.04 14.93
CA PRO A 45 13.12 6.06 13.55
C PRO A 45 12.94 4.68 12.90
N GLU A 46 12.93 3.61 13.70
CA GLU A 46 12.58 2.28 13.24
C GLU A 46 11.12 2.18 12.75
N GLN A 47 10.17 2.84 13.42
CA GLN A 47 8.74 2.75 13.06
C GLN A 47 8.45 3.47 11.75
N ILE A 48 8.99 4.68 11.56
CA ILE A 48 8.81 5.40 10.30
C ILE A 48 9.49 4.66 9.14
N ARG A 49 10.63 4.03 9.39
CA ARG A 49 11.31 3.19 8.40
C ARG A 49 10.47 1.99 7.99
N ARG A 50 9.90 1.25 8.96
CA ARG A 50 8.99 0.12 8.69
C ARG A 50 7.75 0.55 7.89
N VAL A 51 7.16 1.68 8.23
CA VAL A 51 6.00 2.23 7.50
C VAL A 51 6.37 2.59 6.05
N ASN A 52 7.56 3.16 5.84
CA ASN A 52 8.03 3.52 4.50
C ASN A 52 8.36 2.29 3.65
N GLU A 53 9.01 1.28 4.21
CA GLU A 53 9.29 0.00 3.53
C GLU A 53 8.00 -0.71 3.15
N ALA A 54 7.07 -0.89 4.08
CA ALA A 54 5.76 -1.50 3.80
C ALA A 54 4.94 -0.70 2.76
N CYS A 55 5.04 0.64 2.73
CA CYS A 55 4.42 1.46 1.70
C CYS A 55 5.00 1.18 0.31
N ARG A 56 6.32 1.05 0.23
CA ARG A 56 7.03 0.78 -1.03
C ARG A 56 6.61 -0.56 -1.60
N GLU A 57 6.62 -1.61 -0.78
CA GLU A 57 6.19 -2.96 -1.18
C GLU A 57 4.74 -3.00 -1.65
N LEU A 58 3.82 -2.39 -0.89
CA LEU A 58 2.41 -2.32 -1.26
C LEU A 58 2.20 -1.55 -2.58
N ARG A 59 2.94 -0.47 -2.80
CA ARG A 59 2.88 0.27 -4.07
C ARG A 59 3.39 -0.56 -5.22
N GLU A 60 4.54 -1.21 -5.08
CA GLU A 60 5.11 -2.06 -6.11
C GLU A 60 4.14 -3.21 -6.47
N TYR A 61 3.53 -3.84 -5.47
CA TYR A 61 2.50 -4.86 -5.68
C TYR A 61 1.30 -4.33 -6.46
N VAL A 62 0.77 -3.16 -6.09
CA VAL A 62 -0.42 -2.59 -6.77
C VAL A 62 -0.08 -1.99 -8.14
N GLU A 63 1.11 -1.43 -8.33
CA GLU A 63 1.58 -0.88 -9.61
C GLU A 63 1.91 -2.00 -10.62
N THR A 64 2.26 -3.19 -10.14
CA THR A 64 2.43 -4.38 -10.98
C THR A 64 1.10 -4.85 -11.57
N TYR A 65 -0.03 -4.52 -10.94
CA TYR A 65 -1.35 -4.78 -11.51
C TYR A 65 -1.63 -3.83 -12.69
N ARG A 66 -1.38 -4.32 -13.91
CA ARG A 66 -1.74 -3.63 -15.14
C ARG A 66 -3.20 -3.91 -15.50
N PHE A 67 -3.98 -2.85 -15.62
CA PHE A 67 -5.33 -2.90 -16.18
C PHE A 67 -5.23 -2.80 -17.71
N SER A 68 -5.78 -3.79 -18.42
CA SER A 68 -5.96 -3.66 -19.88
C SER A 68 -7.30 -2.98 -20.14
N PHE A 69 -7.26 -1.84 -20.83
CA PHE A 69 -8.44 -1.15 -21.35
C PHE A 69 -8.65 -1.44 -22.84
N SER A 70 -7.99 -2.46 -23.38
CA SER A 70 -8.29 -2.94 -24.73
C SER A 70 -9.76 -3.29 -24.82
N GLU A 71 -10.46 -2.81 -25.84
CA GLU A 71 -11.79 -3.28 -26.21
C GLU A 71 -11.78 -4.80 -26.17
N TYR A 72 -12.54 -5.40 -25.25
CA TYR A 72 -12.71 -6.85 -25.22
C TYR A 72 -13.51 -7.23 -26.46
N ARG A 73 -12.83 -7.38 -27.59
CA ARG A 73 -13.35 -8.12 -28.72
C ARG A 73 -13.30 -9.59 -28.33
N GLY A 74 -14.26 -10.00 -27.52
CA GLY A 74 -14.64 -11.41 -27.49
C GLY A 74 -14.91 -11.80 -28.93
N ASN A 75 -14.13 -12.73 -29.48
CA ASN A 75 -14.37 -13.30 -30.79
C ASN A 75 -15.81 -13.81 -30.83
N SER A 76 -16.74 -12.98 -31.33
CA SER A 76 -18.03 -13.45 -31.81
C SER A 76 -17.77 -14.11 -33.15
N PHE A 77 -17.28 -15.35 -33.09
CA PHE A 77 -17.61 -16.30 -34.13
C PHE A 77 -19.05 -16.72 -33.86
N PHE A 78 -19.96 -16.24 -34.70
CA PHE A 78 -21.00 -16.97 -35.43
C PHE A 78 -22.12 -16.02 -35.85
#